data_AF-A0A417S2B8-F1
#
_entry.id   AF-A0A417S2B8-F1
#
_cell.length_a   1.000
_cell.length_b   1.000
_cell.length_c   1.000
_cell.angle_alpha   90.00
_cell.angle_beta   90.00
_cell.angle_gamma   90.00
#
_symmetry.space_group_name_H-M   'P 1'
#
loop_
_entity.id
_entity.type
_entity.pdbx_description
1 polymer ?
#
loop_
_entity_poly.entity_id
_entity_poly.type
_entity_poly.pdbx_seq_one_letter_code
_entity_poly.pdbx_strand_id
1 'polypeptide(L)'
;MMKNRLFKMMIGTLCAVSLMSKPVTLSNGINESKETTEQSKAETGADDRVKIFYTDGKEQFDACTKAFENRNGEIIVEVVHGTVLDDEGNGQLDSGYYIKYHTGKKGDRIESIFVYNADSTALDDIEYRQDTILK
;
A
#
# COMPACT_ATOMS: atom_id res chain seq x y z
N MET A 1 8.46 -37.67 7.42
CA MET A 1 7.69 -37.13 6.28
C MET A 1 6.37 -36.59 6.81
N MET A 2 6.30 -35.28 7.07
CA MET A 2 5.10 -34.61 7.57
C MET A 2 4.50 -33.82 6.40
N LYS A 3 3.32 -34.24 5.93
CA LYS A 3 2.42 -33.44 5.11
C LYS A 3 1.27 -33.04 6.01
N ASN A 4 0.97 -31.74 6.05
CA ASN A 4 -0.25 -31.07 6.53
C ASN A 4 0.16 -29.59 6.80
N ARG A 5 -0.54 -28.54 6.36
CA ARG A 5 -2.00 -28.32 6.26
C ARG A 5 -2.33 -27.27 5.19
N LEU A 6 -3.44 -27.50 4.48
CA LEU A 6 -4.15 -26.52 3.67
C LEU A 6 -4.69 -25.38 4.56
N PHE A 7 -4.20 -24.16 4.39
CA PHE A 7 -4.88 -22.96 4.86
C PHE A 7 -5.90 -22.52 3.80
N LYS A 8 -7.15 -22.96 3.97
CA LYS A 8 -8.32 -22.34 3.32
C LYS A 8 -8.68 -21.10 4.14
N MET A 9 -8.43 -19.89 3.62
CA MET A 9 -9.02 -18.69 4.18
C MET A 9 -10.30 -18.36 3.40
N MET A 10 -11.43 -18.40 4.11
CA MET A 10 -12.76 -18.10 3.62
C MET A 10 -12.90 -16.62 3.26
N ILE A 11 -13.53 -16.37 2.12
CA ILE A 11 -14.02 -15.07 1.66
C ILE A 11 -15.10 -14.59 2.64
N GLY A 12 -14.81 -13.52 3.36
CA GLY A 12 -15.74 -12.84 4.26
C GLY A 12 -16.78 -12.04 3.49
N THR A 13 -18.04 -12.31 3.84
CA THR A 13 -19.29 -11.73 3.34
C THR A 13 -19.28 -10.21 3.20
N LEU A 14 -19.63 -9.73 2.00
CA LEU A 14 -19.89 -8.32 1.70
C LEU A 14 -21.28 -7.92 2.23
N CYS A 15 -21.33 -7.11 3.29
CA CYS A 15 -22.56 -6.41 3.66
C CYS A 15 -22.77 -5.24 2.69
N ALA A 16 -23.78 -5.34 1.84
CA ALA A 16 -24.23 -4.27 0.97
C ALA A 16 -24.84 -3.12 1.81
N VAL A 17 -24.20 -1.95 1.79
CA VAL A 17 -24.84 -0.69 2.20
C VAL A 17 -25.09 0.11 0.93
N SER A 18 -26.35 0.15 0.53
CA SER A 18 -26.85 1.02 -0.53
C SER A 18 -26.86 2.47 -0.05
N LEU A 19 -26.12 3.34 -0.72
CA LEU A 19 -26.39 4.78 -0.71
C LEU A 19 -26.44 5.27 -2.16
N MET A 20 -27.66 5.53 -2.63
CA MET A 20 -27.86 6.32 -3.84
C MET A 20 -27.49 7.77 -3.53
N SER A 21 -26.59 8.34 -4.32
CA SER A 21 -26.40 9.79 -4.42
C SER A 21 -26.08 10.12 -5.88
N LYS A 22 -26.83 11.08 -6.42
CA LYS A 22 -26.82 11.48 -7.84
C LYS A 22 -25.44 12.03 -8.26
N PRO A 23 -25.05 11.91 -9.54
CA PRO A 23 -23.77 12.44 -10.00
C PRO A 23 -23.81 13.97 -10.00
N VAL A 24 -22.79 14.59 -9.40
CA VAL A 24 -22.48 16.01 -9.60
C VAL A 24 -21.60 16.11 -10.84
N THR A 25 -22.12 16.77 -11.87
CA THR A 25 -21.37 17.08 -13.09
C THR A 25 -20.38 18.20 -12.78
N LEU A 26 -19.09 17.88 -12.69
CA LEU A 26 -18.02 18.86 -12.83
C LEU A 26 -17.41 18.73 -14.23
N SER A 27 -17.78 19.68 -15.09
CA SER A 27 -17.09 19.97 -16.34
C SER A 27 -15.75 20.64 -16.01
N ASN A 28 -14.64 20.04 -16.42
CA ASN A 28 -13.68 20.68 -17.33
C ASN A 28 -12.52 19.73 -17.64
N GLY A 29 -12.22 19.60 -18.94
CA GLY A 29 -11.36 18.60 -19.52
C GLY A 29 -9.97 18.49 -18.90
N ILE A 30 -9.60 17.25 -18.58
CA ILE A 30 -8.23 16.76 -18.59
C ILE A 30 -8.32 15.44 -19.35
N ASN A 31 -7.48 15.31 -20.38
CA ASN A 31 -7.43 14.15 -21.25
C ASN A 31 -7.27 12.86 -20.43
N GLU A 32 -7.95 11.80 -20.87
CA GLU A 32 -7.57 10.45 -20.51
C GLU A 32 -6.21 10.16 -21.17
N SER A 33 -5.12 10.41 -20.46
CA SER A 33 -3.83 9.82 -20.75
C SER A 33 -3.68 8.58 -19.85
N LYS A 34 -4.00 7.43 -20.45
CA LYS A 34 -3.42 6.14 -20.08
C LYS A 34 -1.90 6.29 -20.16
N GLU A 35 -1.26 6.65 -19.07
CA GLU A 35 0.17 6.46 -18.92
C GLU A 35 0.40 5.76 -17.59
N THR A 36 0.78 4.49 -17.71
CA THR A 36 1.56 3.81 -16.68
C THR A 36 2.88 4.58 -16.63
N THR A 37 2.91 5.61 -15.79
CA THR A 37 4.11 6.40 -15.57
C THR A 37 5.15 5.48 -14.95
N GLU A 38 6.17 5.13 -15.73
CA GLU A 38 7.48 4.79 -15.18
C GLU A 38 7.83 5.89 -14.18
N GLN A 39 7.64 5.59 -12.89
CA GLN A 39 7.81 6.59 -11.86
C GLN A 39 9.29 6.97 -11.85
N SER A 40 9.51 8.24 -12.14
CA SER A 40 10.77 8.86 -12.49
C SER A 40 11.93 8.41 -11.59
N LYS A 41 13.07 8.13 -12.24
CA LYS A 41 14.40 8.12 -11.63
C LYS A 41 14.68 9.55 -11.14
N ALA A 42 14.10 9.91 -9.99
CA ALA A 42 14.49 11.12 -9.27
C ALA A 42 15.99 10.98 -8.99
N GLU A 43 16.74 12.02 -9.35
CA GLU A 43 18.19 12.16 -9.19
C GLU A 43 18.62 11.94 -7.73
N THR A 44 18.67 10.69 -7.35
CA THR A 44 19.27 10.15 -6.15
C THR A 44 20.25 9.13 -6.69
N GLY A 45 21.45 9.01 -6.14
CA GLY A 45 22.37 7.91 -6.47
C GLY A 45 21.84 6.55 -6.01
N ALA A 46 20.53 6.34 -6.08
CA ALA A 46 19.84 5.13 -5.71
C ALA A 46 20.25 4.02 -6.68
N ASP A 47 20.59 2.88 -6.11
CA ASP A 47 20.86 1.64 -6.80
C ASP A 47 19.70 1.34 -7.78
N ASP A 48 20.02 0.97 -9.01
CA ASP A 48 19.03 0.69 -10.06
C ASP A 48 18.06 -0.45 -9.68
N ARG A 49 18.41 -1.24 -8.65
CA ARG A 49 17.58 -2.28 -8.05
C ARG A 49 16.45 -1.74 -7.18
N VAL A 50 16.46 -0.48 -6.78
CA VAL A 50 15.41 0.08 -5.91
C VAL A 50 14.17 0.43 -6.73
N LYS A 51 13.01 -0.12 -6.31
CA LYS A 51 11.70 0.19 -6.86
C LYS A 51 10.80 0.73 -5.76
N ILE A 52 10.27 1.94 -5.96
CA ILE A 52 9.39 2.60 -5.01
C ILE A 52 7.96 2.53 -5.54
N PHE A 53 7.03 2.04 -4.71
CA PHE A 53 5.60 1.95 -5.01
C PHE A 53 4.80 2.79 -4.03
N TYR A 54 3.87 3.58 -4.53
CA TYR A 54 2.89 4.29 -3.72
C TYR A 54 1.55 3.55 -3.82
N THR A 55 1.05 2.98 -2.73
CA THR A 55 -0.05 2.00 -2.76
C THR A 55 -1.31 2.47 -2.03
N ASP A 56 -1.77 3.67 -2.35
CA ASP A 56 -2.99 4.27 -1.78
C ASP A 56 -4.29 3.72 -2.39
N GLY A 57 -4.19 2.77 -3.33
CA GLY A 57 -5.32 2.16 -4.01
C GLY A 57 -5.05 0.74 -4.47
N LYS A 58 -6.12 0.03 -4.86
CA LYS A 58 -6.06 -1.39 -5.21
C LYS A 58 -5.14 -1.66 -6.41
N GLU A 59 -5.23 -0.85 -7.46
CA GLU A 59 -4.43 -1.06 -8.67
C GLU A 59 -2.93 -0.89 -8.40
N GLN A 60 -2.55 0.09 -7.58
CA GLN A 60 -1.18 0.29 -7.16
C GLN A 60 -0.68 -0.86 -6.28
N PHE A 61 -1.52 -1.33 -5.35
CA PHE A 61 -1.21 -2.49 -4.52
C PHE A 61 -1.02 -3.77 -5.36
N ASP A 62 -1.88 -4.00 -6.35
CA ASP A 62 -1.75 -5.13 -7.28
C ASP A 62 -0.45 -5.03 -8.09
N ALA A 63 -0.02 -3.82 -8.49
CA ALA A 63 1.25 -3.59 -9.17
C ALA A 63 2.45 -3.88 -8.27
N CYS A 64 2.42 -3.41 -7.02
CA CYS A 64 3.43 -3.71 -6.00
C CYS A 64 3.52 -5.22 -5.75
N THR A 65 2.38 -5.91 -5.61
CA THR A 65 2.29 -7.37 -5.45
C THR A 65 2.97 -8.12 -6.60
N LYS A 66 2.74 -7.71 -7.84
CA LYS A 66 3.42 -8.29 -9.01
C LYS A 66 4.93 -8.07 -8.98
N ALA A 67 5.41 -6.95 -8.43
CA ALA A 67 6.84 -6.72 -8.26
C ALA A 67 7.45 -7.71 -7.27
N PHE A 68 6.76 -8.03 -6.16
CA PHE A 68 7.20 -9.09 -5.24
C PHE A 68 7.28 -10.47 -5.91
N GLU A 69 6.31 -10.82 -6.75
CA GLU A 69 6.29 -12.09 -7.48
C GLU A 69 7.44 -12.20 -8.50
N ASN A 70 7.88 -11.07 -9.05
CA ASN A 70 8.90 -11.00 -10.11
C ASN A 70 10.17 -10.27 -9.64
N ARG A 71 10.46 -10.35 -8.34
CA ARG A 71 11.41 -9.47 -7.63
C ARG A 71 12.80 -9.42 -8.24
N ASN A 72 13.33 -10.52 -8.77
CA ASN A 72 14.60 -10.56 -9.52
C ASN A 72 15.78 -9.79 -8.87
N GLY A 73 15.85 -9.76 -7.54
CA GLY A 73 16.89 -9.03 -6.79
C GLY A 73 16.63 -7.53 -6.59
N GLU A 74 15.44 -7.04 -6.94
CA GLU A 74 14.98 -5.67 -6.71
C GLU A 74 14.64 -5.45 -5.22
N ILE A 75 15.04 -4.27 -4.73
CA ILE A 75 14.71 -3.77 -3.41
C ILE A 75 13.40 -3.01 -3.54
N ILE A 76 12.32 -3.60 -3.01
CA ILE A 76 10.98 -3.01 -3.05
C ILE A 76 10.81 -2.13 -1.82
N VAL A 77 10.43 -0.88 -2.08
CA VAL A 77 10.02 0.10 -1.08
C VAL A 77 8.56 0.43 -1.34
N GLU A 78 7.70 0.24 -0.35
CA GLU A 78 6.29 0.62 -0.42
C GLU A 78 6.04 1.84 0.47
N VAL A 79 5.33 2.82 -0.09
CA VAL A 79 4.88 4.02 0.60
C VAL A 79 3.36 3.99 0.63
N VAL A 80 2.79 4.07 1.83
CA VAL A 80 1.34 4.13 2.04
C VAL A 80 0.96 5.31 2.91
N HIS A 81 -0.27 5.76 2.74
CA HIS A 81 -0.87 6.75 3.61
C HIS A 81 -2.04 6.18 4.38
N GLY A 82 -2.26 6.69 5.59
CA GLY A 82 -3.43 6.34 6.38
C GLY A 82 -3.68 7.27 7.56
N THR A 83 -4.72 6.95 8.32
CA THR A 83 -5.19 7.72 9.47
C THR A 83 -5.19 6.86 10.72
N VAL A 84 -4.73 7.41 11.85
CA VAL A 84 -4.89 6.78 13.18
C VAL A 84 -6.35 6.96 13.63
N LEU A 85 -7.02 5.87 13.98
CA LEU A 85 -8.46 5.84 14.30
C LEU A 85 -8.76 5.93 15.80
N ASP A 86 -7.83 5.50 16.65
CA ASP A 86 -7.99 5.49 18.10
C ASP A 86 -6.68 5.67 18.86
N ASP A 87 -6.79 5.81 20.19
CA ASP A 87 -5.67 6.05 21.10
C ASP A 87 -4.80 4.80 21.33
N GLU A 88 -5.20 3.64 20.79
CA GLU A 88 -4.39 2.42 20.79
C GLU A 88 -3.51 2.33 19.55
N GLY A 89 -3.58 3.28 18.63
CA GLY A 89 -2.82 3.27 17.38
C GLY A 89 -3.41 2.36 16.31
N ASN A 90 -4.66 1.92 16.45
CA ASN A 90 -5.34 1.23 15.34
C ASN A 90 -5.59 2.25 14.23
N GLY A 91 -5.26 1.87 13.00
CA GLY A 91 -5.31 2.76 11.84
C GLY A 91 -5.96 2.10 10.63
N GLN A 92 -6.30 2.94 9.66
CA GLN A 92 -6.74 2.52 8.34
C GLN A 92 -5.92 3.24 7.28
N LEU A 93 -5.40 2.47 6.33
CA LEU A 93 -4.78 2.98 5.12
C LEU A 93 -5.82 3.56 4.17
N ASP A 94 -5.41 4.44 3.26
CA ASP A 94 -6.30 5.05 2.27
C ASP A 94 -6.92 4.02 1.32
N SER A 95 -6.20 2.92 1.10
CA SER A 95 -6.68 1.72 0.40
C SER A 95 -7.75 0.94 1.17
N GLY A 96 -8.03 1.30 2.42
CA GLY A 96 -9.05 0.70 3.29
C GLY A 96 -8.55 -0.42 4.20
N TYR A 97 -7.29 -0.86 4.04
CA TYR A 97 -6.70 -1.92 4.86
C TYR A 97 -6.35 -1.45 6.27
N TYR A 98 -6.33 -2.40 7.21
CA TYR A 98 -5.94 -2.16 8.59
C TYR A 98 -4.42 -2.03 8.74
N ILE A 99 -3.99 -1.17 9.66
CA ILE A 99 -2.59 -1.04 10.07
C ILE A 99 -2.51 -0.69 11.56
N LYS A 100 -1.51 -1.22 12.26
CA LYS A 100 -1.17 -0.79 13.62
C LYS A 100 -0.02 0.21 13.54
N TYR A 101 -0.25 1.44 14.01
CA TYR A 101 0.77 2.49 14.13
C TYR A 101 1.42 2.46 15.51
N HIS A 102 2.71 2.76 15.57
CA HIS A 102 3.46 2.92 16.82
C HIS A 102 3.64 4.39 17.23
N THR A 103 3.13 5.30 16.41
CA THR A 103 3.23 6.76 16.59
C THR A 103 1.93 7.43 16.13
N GLY A 104 1.81 8.72 16.45
CA GLY A 104 0.62 9.51 16.17
C GLY A 104 -0.48 9.37 17.22
N LYS A 105 -1.45 10.29 17.16
CA LYS A 105 -2.69 10.29 17.94
C LYS A 105 -3.88 10.14 17.01
N LYS A 106 -5.04 9.77 17.55
CA LYS A 106 -6.30 9.71 16.80
C LYS A 106 -6.50 10.95 15.92
N GLY A 107 -6.76 10.72 14.64
CA GLY A 107 -6.96 11.75 13.61
C GLY A 107 -5.69 12.16 12.88
N ASP A 108 -4.49 11.78 13.35
CA ASP A 108 -3.25 12.07 12.65
C ASP A 108 -3.18 11.29 11.32
N ARG A 109 -2.66 11.97 10.30
CA ARG A 109 -2.30 11.40 9.01
C ARG A 109 -0.86 10.92 9.05
N ILE A 110 -0.63 9.70 8.60
CA ILE A 110 0.67 9.05 8.66
C ILE A 110 1.07 8.62 7.25
N GLU A 111 2.32 8.90 6.86
CA GLU A 111 3.02 8.22 5.77
C GLU A 111 3.84 7.09 6.39
N SER A 112 3.67 5.88 5.87
CA SER A 112 4.48 4.71 6.27
C SER A 112 5.32 4.25 5.10
N ILE A 113 6.62 4.13 5.33
CA ILE A 113 7.58 3.59 4.37
C ILE A 113 7.99 2.20 4.85
N PHE A 114 7.79 1.20 4.00
CA PHE A 114 8.21 -0.18 4.23
C PHE A 114 9.32 -0.54 3.26
N VAL A 115 10.43 -1.05 3.78
CA VAL A 115 11.49 -1.67 3.00
C VAL A 115 11.45 -3.17 3.27
N TYR A 116 11.26 -3.93 2.20
CA TYR A 116 11.08 -5.37 2.27
C TYR A 116 12.40 -6.09 2.05
N ASN A 117 12.56 -7.25 2.71
CA ASN A 117 13.71 -8.12 2.54
C ASN A 117 13.89 -8.51 1.07
N ALA A 118 15.02 -8.13 0.46
CA ALA A 118 15.28 -8.37 -0.96
C ALA A 118 15.44 -9.86 -1.32
N ASP A 119 15.77 -10.70 -0.33
CA ASP A 119 15.96 -12.15 -0.50
C ASP A 119 14.67 -12.95 -0.27
N SER A 120 13.54 -12.26 -0.07
CA SER A 120 12.23 -12.84 0.24
C SER A 120 11.15 -12.38 -0.73
N THR A 121 10.23 -13.27 -1.05
CA THR A 121 9.01 -12.96 -1.82
C THR A 121 7.78 -12.86 -0.92
N ALA A 122 7.95 -12.92 0.40
CA ALA A 122 6.85 -12.78 1.34
C ALA A 122 6.44 -11.30 1.46
N LEU A 123 5.13 -11.04 1.44
CA LEU A 123 4.55 -9.69 1.48
C LEU A 123 4.60 -9.05 2.88
N ASP A 124 4.99 -9.79 3.90
CA ASP A 124 5.07 -9.35 5.29
C ASP A 124 6.51 -9.37 5.83
N ASP A 125 7.50 -9.73 5.00
CA ASP A 125 8.92 -9.76 5.39
C ASP A 125 9.55 -8.37 5.22
N ILE A 126 9.24 -7.51 6.19
CA ILE A 126 9.65 -6.12 6.27
C ILE A 126 10.93 -6.02 7.11
N GLU A 127 12.02 -5.52 6.51
CA GLU A 127 13.29 -5.28 7.22
C GLU A 127 13.30 -3.92 7.92
N TYR A 128 12.62 -2.94 7.34
CA TYR A 128 12.55 -1.60 7.89
C TYR A 128 11.18 -0.98 7.67
N ARG A 129 10.69 -0.30 8.71
CA ARG A 129 9.48 0.52 8.67
C ARG A 129 9.76 1.87 9.30
N GLN A 130 9.32 2.94 8.64
CA GLN A 130 9.28 4.28 9.22
C GLN A 130 7.88 4.86 9.09
N ASP A 131 7.31 5.28 10.21
CA ASP A 131 6.06 6.03 10.26
C ASP A 131 6.37 7.52 10.48
N THR A 132 5.80 8.39 9.66
CA THR A 132 5.97 9.85 9.74
C THR A 132 4.62 10.54 9.83
N ILE A 133 4.42 11.38 10.85
CA ILE A 133 3.21 12.20 10.97
C ILE A 133 3.27 13.32 9.93
N LEU A 134 2.27 13.36 9.06
CA LEU A 134 2.08 14.42 8.06
C LEU A 134 1.49 15.66 8.74
N LYS A 135 2.05 16.84 8.44
CA LYS A 135 1.66 18.13 9.03
C LYS A 135 0.68 18.90 8.16
#